data_AF-A0A133XH23-F1
#
_entry.id   AF-A0A133XH23-F1
#
_cell.length_a   1.000
_cell.length_b   1.000
_cell.length_c   1.000
_cell.angle_alpha   90.00
_cell.angle_beta   90.00
_cell.angle_gamma   90.00
#
_symmetry.space_group_name_H-M   'P 1'
#
loop_
_entity.id
_entity.type
_entity.pdbx_description
1 polymer ?
#
loop_
_entity_poly.entity_id
_entity_poly.type
_entity_poly.pdbx_seq_one_letter_code
_entity_poly.pdbx_strand_id
1 'polypeptide(L)'
;MNARLRYLAIVLGVLAALPALAEGDPTRPPAGWLQGRPDAAETAKDKVDWRLQSVLWPQRGKPVAIIGGRTVPLGGRLGEARLIRLTEHAAVLQGPEGLTRLYLTPDVKKQMIVLPAASAKKSRQGKDLP
;
A
#
# COMPACT_ATOMS: atom_id res chain seq x y z
N MET A 1 -35.02 13.46 52.04
CA MET A 1 -34.07 13.07 50.97
C MET A 1 -33.25 11.82 51.37
N ASN A 2 -33.99 10.73 51.56
CA ASN A 2 -33.77 9.34 51.15
C ASN A 2 -32.33 8.80 51.30
N ALA A 3 -31.96 8.35 52.51
CA ALA A 3 -30.71 7.62 52.78
C ALA A 3 -30.42 6.48 51.79
N ARG A 4 -31.47 5.79 51.30
CA ARG A 4 -31.39 4.76 50.25
C ARG A 4 -30.80 5.27 48.93
N LEU A 5 -31.10 6.52 48.57
CA LEU A 5 -30.58 7.15 47.35
C LEU A 5 -29.08 7.49 47.48
N ARG A 6 -28.62 7.78 48.70
CA ARG A 6 -27.19 8.00 49.01
C ARG A 6 -26.40 6.70 48.97
N TYR A 7 -26.93 5.61 49.53
CA TYR A 7 -26.30 4.29 49.44
C TYR A 7 -26.22 3.79 48.00
N LEU A 8 -27.27 4.00 47.20
CA LEU A 8 -27.27 3.67 45.78
C LEU A 8 -26.17 4.45 45.02
N ALA A 9 -26.02 5.75 45.33
CA ALA A 9 -24.98 6.58 44.73
C ALA A 9 -23.55 6.11 45.10
N ILE A 10 -23.33 5.66 46.34
CA ILE A 10 -22.03 5.15 46.79
C ILE A 10 -21.71 3.81 46.10
N VAL A 11 -22.67 2.89 46.01
CA VAL A 11 -22.49 1.60 45.31
C VAL A 11 -22.21 1.82 43.82
N LEU A 12 -22.92 2.75 43.18
CA LEU A 12 -22.69 3.09 41.77
C LEU A 12 -21.31 3.73 41.55
N GLY A 13 -20.83 4.54 42.50
CA GLY A 13 -19.50 5.16 42.45
C GLY A 13 -18.36 4.14 42.60
N VAL A 14 -18.52 3.14 43.47
CA VAL A 14 -17.51 2.07 43.65
C VAL A 14 -17.44 1.15 42.42
N LEU A 15 -18.57 0.90 41.75
CA LEU A 15 -18.61 0.06 40.54
C LEU A 15 -17.94 0.73 39.32
N ALA A 16 -17.89 2.06 39.28
CA ALA A 16 -17.26 2.82 38.20
C ALA A 16 -15.72 2.86 38.28
N ALA A 17 -15.12 2.47 39.42
CA ALA A 17 -13.67 2.52 39.65
C ALA A 17 -12.92 1.22 39.30
N LEU A 18 -13.60 0.23 38.70
CA LEU A 18 -13.06 -1.11 38.42
C LEU A 18 -12.15 -1.30 37.17
N PRO A 19 -11.88 -0.35 36.25
CA PRO A 19 -11.11 -0.70 35.04
C PRO A 19 -9.58 -0.81 35.25
N ALA A 20 -9.08 -0.84 36.48
CA ALA A 20 -7.63 -0.77 36.78
C ALA A 20 -6.94 -2.13 37.07
N LEU A 21 -7.62 -3.28 36.94
CA LEU A 21 -7.04 -4.59 37.30
C LEU A 21 -6.54 -5.44 36.10
N ALA A 22 -6.41 -4.85 34.92
CA ALA A 22 -5.92 -5.53 33.71
C ALA A 22 -4.52 -5.07 33.28
N GLU A 23 -3.72 -4.66 34.28
CA GLU A 23 -2.37 -4.07 34.19
C GLU A 23 -1.26 -5.14 34.37
N GLY A 24 -1.38 -6.30 33.72
CA GLY A 24 -0.44 -7.39 33.97
C GLY A 24 -0.33 -8.46 32.89
N ASP A 25 -1.01 -8.28 31.76
CA ASP A 25 -0.91 -9.21 30.63
C ASP A 25 0.16 -8.71 29.65
N PRO A 26 1.37 -9.31 29.62
CA PRO A 26 2.44 -8.92 28.70
C PRO A 26 2.09 -9.23 27.23
N THR A 27 1.00 -9.96 26.95
CA THR A 27 0.50 -10.19 25.60
C THR A 27 -0.55 -9.17 25.17
N ARG A 28 -0.91 -8.22 26.04
CA ARG A 28 -1.90 -7.20 25.70
C ARG A 28 -1.31 -6.22 24.68
N PRO A 29 -1.91 -6.12 23.46
CA PRO A 29 -1.47 -5.12 22.50
C PRO A 29 -1.71 -3.72 23.07
N PRO A 30 -0.90 -2.72 22.67
CA PRO A 30 -1.00 -1.35 23.19
C PRO A 30 -2.44 -0.82 23.05
N ALA A 31 -2.93 -0.10 24.05
CA ALA A 31 -4.34 0.31 24.16
C ALA A 31 -4.88 1.04 22.91
N GLY A 32 -4.01 1.76 22.17
CA GLY A 32 -4.35 2.40 20.91
C GLY A 32 -4.65 1.46 19.74
N TRP A 33 -4.43 0.15 19.87
CA TRP A 33 -4.83 -0.85 18.88
C TRP A 33 -6.28 -1.30 19.08
N LEU A 34 -6.74 -1.41 20.35
CA LEU A 34 -8.13 -1.77 20.66
C LEU A 34 -9.11 -0.66 20.31
N GLN A 35 -8.68 0.60 20.32
CA GLN A 35 -9.53 1.72 19.93
C GLN A 35 -9.83 1.74 18.42
N GLY A 36 -9.23 0.80 17.66
CA GLY A 36 -9.01 0.98 16.24
C GLY A 36 -8.08 2.19 16.11
N ARG A 37 -6.92 2.01 15.50
CA ARG A 37 -6.34 3.17 14.83
C ARG A 37 -7.50 3.70 13.96
N PRO A 38 -7.93 4.98 14.05
CA PRO A 38 -8.68 5.51 12.93
C PRO A 38 -7.70 5.30 11.80
N ASP A 39 -7.99 4.31 10.94
CA ASP A 39 -7.15 4.06 9.79
C ASP A 39 -6.90 5.44 9.23
N ALA A 40 -5.67 5.77 8.86
CA ALA A 40 -5.44 6.97 8.08
C ALA A 40 -6.29 6.98 6.77
N ALA A 41 -7.09 5.93 6.52
CA ALA A 41 -8.23 5.86 5.62
C ALA A 41 -9.44 6.76 5.99
N GLU A 42 -9.69 7.17 7.24
CA GLU A 42 -10.88 7.99 7.55
C GLU A 42 -10.71 9.47 7.25
N THR A 43 -9.49 10.02 7.34
CA THR A 43 -9.21 11.41 6.92
C THR A 43 -8.91 11.53 5.41
N ALA A 44 -8.90 10.41 4.69
CA ALA A 44 -8.54 10.34 3.26
C ALA A 44 -9.69 9.88 2.36
N LYS A 45 -10.96 9.87 2.84
CA LYS A 45 -12.10 9.41 2.02
C LYS A 45 -12.28 10.20 0.71
N ASP A 46 -11.72 11.41 0.62
CA ASP A 46 -11.78 12.24 -0.60
C ASP A 46 -10.47 12.30 -1.41
N LYS A 47 -9.36 11.75 -0.91
CA LYS A 47 -8.12 11.70 -1.68
C LYS A 47 -7.99 10.32 -2.30
N VAL A 48 -8.29 10.22 -3.60
CA VAL A 48 -8.00 9.01 -4.39
C VAL A 48 -6.49 8.75 -4.28
N ASP A 49 -6.13 7.70 -3.55
CA ASP A 49 -4.73 7.28 -3.42
C ASP A 49 -4.32 6.56 -4.71
N TRP A 50 -3.49 7.22 -5.53
CA TRP A 50 -3.02 6.71 -6.81
C TRP A 50 -1.81 5.79 -6.65
N ARG A 51 -1.89 4.86 -5.70
CA ARG A 51 -0.82 3.90 -5.41
C ARG A 51 -1.24 2.50 -5.83
N LEU A 52 -0.43 1.86 -6.68
CA LEU A 52 -0.60 0.45 -7.01
C LEU A 52 -0.15 -0.39 -5.82
N GLN A 53 -1.05 -1.23 -5.32
CA GLN A 53 -0.82 -2.07 -4.14
C GLN A 53 -0.60 -3.53 -4.52
N SER A 54 -1.38 -4.05 -5.48
CA SER A 54 -1.21 -5.41 -5.98
C SER A 54 -1.72 -5.59 -7.40
N VAL A 55 -1.26 -6.67 -8.04
CA VAL A 55 -1.72 -7.12 -9.35
C VAL A 55 -2.11 -8.58 -9.25
N LEU A 56 -3.29 -8.90 -9.74
CA LEU A 56 -3.88 -10.24 -9.71
C LEU A 56 -3.96 -10.78 -11.15
N TRP A 57 -3.30 -11.93 -11.36
CA TRP A 57 -3.32 -12.69 -12.60
C TRP A 57 -4.09 -13.99 -12.39
N PRO A 58 -5.43 -13.97 -12.54
CA PRO A 58 -6.23 -15.17 -12.34
C PRO A 58 -5.98 -16.18 -13.48
N GLN A 59 -6.10 -17.49 -13.18
CA GLN A 59 -5.98 -18.56 -14.19
C GLN A 59 -7.06 -18.45 -15.28
N ARG A 60 -8.22 -17.88 -14.94
CA ARG A 60 -9.33 -17.61 -15.85
C ARG A 60 -9.89 -16.21 -15.57
N GLY A 61 -10.17 -15.46 -16.63
CA GLY A 61 -10.74 -14.12 -16.54
C GLY A 61 -9.74 -13.01 -16.87
N LYS A 62 -10.10 -11.78 -16.53
CA LYS A 62 -9.28 -10.59 -16.83
C LYS A 62 -8.32 -10.30 -15.68
N PRO A 63 -7.07 -9.87 -15.97
CA PRO A 63 -6.17 -9.35 -14.95
C PRO A 63 -6.77 -8.15 -14.21
N VAL A 64 -6.45 -8.02 -12.93
CA VAL A 64 -7.03 -7.01 -12.04
C VAL A 64 -5.92 -6.32 -11.24
N ALA A 65 -6.04 -5.01 -11.05
CA ALA A 65 -5.14 -4.23 -10.20
C ALA A 65 -5.87 -3.76 -8.94
N ILE A 66 -5.18 -3.73 -7.80
CA ILE A 66 -5.65 -3.02 -6.61
C ILE A 66 -4.91 -1.70 -6.51
N ILE A 67 -5.64 -0.58 -6.65
CA ILE A 67 -5.10 0.78 -6.69
C ILE A 67 -5.82 1.60 -5.61
N GLY A 68 -5.08 2.09 -4.62
CA GLY A 68 -5.66 2.86 -3.50
C GLY A 68 -6.78 2.11 -2.77
N GLY A 69 -6.66 0.78 -2.62
CA GLY A 69 -7.69 -0.08 -2.04
C GLY A 69 -8.86 -0.43 -2.97
N ARG A 70 -8.91 0.09 -4.20
CA ARG A 70 -9.97 -0.21 -5.18
C ARG A 70 -9.54 -1.28 -6.18
N THR A 71 -10.43 -2.24 -6.42
CA THR A 71 -10.22 -3.31 -7.39
C THR A 71 -10.62 -2.85 -8.79
N VAL A 72 -9.66 -2.76 -9.72
CA VAL A 72 -9.86 -2.25 -11.08
C VAL A 72 -9.45 -3.33 -12.10
N PRO A 73 -10.40 -3.93 -12.83
CA PRO A 73 -10.07 -4.89 -13.88
C PRO A 73 -9.43 -4.20 -15.08
N LEU A 74 -8.63 -4.94 -15.87
CA LEU A 74 -8.08 -4.42 -17.12
C LEU A 74 -9.21 -3.90 -18.05
N GLY A 75 -9.08 -2.65 -18.49
CA GLY A 75 -10.09 -1.92 -19.25
C GLY A 75 -11.12 -1.17 -18.40
N GLY A 76 -11.13 -1.36 -17.08
CA GLY A 76 -11.94 -0.63 -16.11
C GLY A 76 -11.46 0.80 -15.87
N ARG A 77 -12.21 1.56 -15.07
CA ARG A 77 -11.92 2.96 -14.75
C ARG A 77 -11.71 3.18 -13.26
N LEU A 78 -10.83 4.13 -12.94
CA LEU A 78 -10.57 4.66 -11.60
C LEU A 78 -10.71 6.18 -11.69
N GLY A 79 -11.83 6.73 -11.21
CA GLY A 79 -12.20 8.12 -11.51
C GLY A 79 -12.33 8.32 -13.03
N GLU A 80 -11.64 9.32 -13.56
CA GLU A 80 -11.59 9.63 -15.00
C GLU A 80 -10.55 8.81 -15.78
N ALA A 81 -9.68 8.05 -15.08
CA ALA A 81 -8.59 7.33 -15.73
C ALA A 81 -8.98 5.86 -16.05
N ARG A 82 -8.68 5.40 -17.26
CA ARG A 82 -8.92 4.02 -17.70
C ARG A 82 -7.66 3.17 -17.59
N LEU A 83 -7.75 1.99 -16.97
CA LEU A 83 -6.65 1.02 -16.94
C LEU A 83 -6.48 0.38 -18.31
N ILE A 84 -5.46 0.80 -19.07
CA ILE A 84 -5.23 0.35 -20.45
C ILE A 84 -4.22 -0.79 -20.57
N ARG A 85 -3.30 -0.90 -19.61
CA ARG A 85 -2.28 -1.96 -19.60
C ARG A 85 -1.92 -2.32 -18.18
N LEU A 86 -1.72 -3.62 -17.96
CA LEU A 86 -1.29 -4.18 -16.68
C LEU A 86 -0.12 -5.12 -16.92
N THR A 87 0.92 -5.00 -16.10
CA THR A 87 2.06 -5.94 -16.02
C THR A 87 2.16 -6.43 -14.58
N GLU A 88 3.02 -7.42 -14.32
CA GLU A 88 3.25 -7.98 -12.99
C GLU A 88 3.66 -6.93 -11.94
N HIS A 89 4.30 -5.84 -12.36
CA HIS A 89 4.86 -4.82 -11.46
C HIS A 89 4.32 -3.42 -11.68
N ALA A 90 3.51 -3.20 -12.72
CA ALA A 90 3.05 -1.86 -13.08
C ALA A 90 1.67 -1.84 -13.71
N ALA A 91 0.94 -0.75 -13.47
CA ALA A 91 -0.34 -0.43 -14.09
C ALA A 91 -0.20 0.86 -14.90
N VAL A 92 -0.76 0.89 -16.11
CA VAL A 92 -0.79 2.09 -16.95
C VAL A 92 -2.23 2.53 -17.10
N LEU A 93 -2.52 3.74 -16.65
CA LEU A 93 -3.82 4.38 -16.77
C LEU A 93 -3.76 5.50 -17.81
N GLN A 94 -4.83 5.65 -18.56
CA GLN A 94 -5.05 6.76 -19.48
C GLN A 94 -6.10 7.68 -18.87
N GLY A 95 -5.67 8.86 -18.43
CA GLY A 95 -6.53 9.92 -17.90
C GLY A 95 -6.52 11.18 -18.78
N PRO A 96 -7.17 12.26 -18.32
CA PRO A 96 -7.21 13.53 -19.04
C PRO A 96 -5.81 14.17 -19.20
N GLU A 97 -4.91 13.93 -18.24
CA GLU A 97 -3.52 14.43 -18.27
C GLU A 97 -2.56 13.53 -19.06
N GLY A 98 -3.09 12.49 -19.71
CA GLY A 98 -2.33 11.54 -20.52
C GLY A 98 -2.10 10.19 -19.84
N LEU A 99 -0.90 9.64 -20.00
CA LEU A 99 -0.56 8.29 -19.54
C LEU A 99 0.13 8.34 -18.17
N THR A 100 -0.51 7.74 -17.16
CA THR A 100 0.03 7.60 -15.82
C THR A 100 0.46 6.16 -15.58
N ARG A 101 1.74 5.95 -15.24
CA ARG A 101 2.26 4.62 -14.89
C ARG A 101 2.48 4.52 -13.39
N LEU A 102 1.81 3.56 -12.75
CA LEU A 102 1.97 3.23 -11.35
C LEU A 102 2.81 1.99 -11.20
N TYR A 103 3.76 2.00 -10.26
CA TYR A 103 4.62 0.86 -9.93
C TYR A 103 4.27 0.32 -8.55
N LEU A 104 4.43 -0.99 -8.33
CA LEU A 104 4.30 -1.60 -7.00
C LEU A 104 5.36 -1.09 -6.02
N THR A 105 6.57 -0.82 -6.53
CA THR A 105 7.72 -0.35 -5.75
C THR A 105 8.19 1.00 -6.29
N PRO A 106 7.51 2.11 -5.96
CA PRO A 106 7.82 3.43 -6.51
C PRO A 106 9.22 3.93 -6.11
N ASP A 107 9.74 3.51 -4.96
CA ASP A 107 11.00 4.00 -4.40
C ASP A 107 12.26 3.32 -4.98
N VAL A 108 12.09 2.34 -5.89
CA VAL A 108 13.21 1.58 -6.49
C VAL A 108 13.36 1.92 -7.96
N LYS A 109 14.43 2.63 -8.32
CA LYS A 109 14.81 2.89 -9.72
C LYS A 109 15.82 1.85 -10.19
N LYS A 110 15.45 1.03 -11.18
CA LYS A 110 16.37 0.06 -11.80
C LYS A 110 17.34 0.79 -12.73
N GLN A 111 18.62 0.85 -12.38
CA GLN A 111 19.69 1.29 -13.28
C GLN A 111 20.26 0.07 -14.01
N MET A 112 20.24 0.11 -15.34
CA MET A 112 20.91 -0.91 -16.15
C MET A 112 22.39 -0.56 -16.21
N ILE A 113 23.22 -1.41 -15.61
CA ILE A 113 24.68 -1.29 -15.74
C ILE A 113 25.02 -1.77 -17.16
N VAL A 114 25.34 -0.85 -18.06
CA VAL A 114 25.91 -1.20 -19.36
C VAL A 114 27.39 -1.45 -19.11
N LEU A 115 27.79 -2.73 -19.13
CA LEU A 115 29.20 -3.11 -19.09
C LEU A 115 29.87 -2.55 -20.36
N PRO A 116 30.99 -1.81 -20.25
CA PRO A 116 31.71 -1.34 -21.43
C PRO A 116 32.16 -2.55 -22.25
N ALA A 117 31.85 -2.53 -23.55
CA ALA A 117 32.24 -3.58 -24.47
C ALA A 117 33.77 -3.73 -24.41
N ALA A 118 34.24 -4.93 -24.06
CA ALA A 118 35.66 -5.24 -24.06
C ALA A 118 36.21 -4.98 -25.46
N SER A 119 37.10 -3.99 -25.57
CA SER A 119 37.69 -3.56 -26.83
C SER A 119 38.39 -4.75 -27.49
N ALA A 120 37.84 -5.22 -28.61
CA ALA A 120 38.40 -6.32 -29.39
C ALA A 120 39.79 -5.89 -29.90
N LYS A 121 40.83 -6.45 -29.26
CA LYS A 121 42.23 -6.21 -29.58
C LYS A 121 42.47 -6.59 -31.06
N LYS A 122 42.73 -5.58 -31.89
CA LYS A 122 42.98 -5.69 -33.34
C LYS A 122 44.27 -6.46 -33.60
N SER A 123 44.18 -7.78 -33.67
CA SER A 123 45.30 -8.68 -34.01
C SER A 123 45.44 -8.85 -35.52
N ARG A 124 45.83 -7.80 -36.26
CA ARG A 124 46.29 -7.94 -37.66
C ARG A 124 47.24 -6.79 -38.04
N GLN A 125 48.53 -6.95 -37.76
CA GLN A 125 49.58 -6.25 -38.49
C GLN A 125 50.83 -7.15 -38.45
N GLY A 126 51.03 -7.91 -39.52
CA GLY A 126 52.10 -8.91 -39.65
C GLY A 126 52.13 -9.44 -41.07
N LYS A 127 52.30 -8.53 -42.04
CA LYS A 127 52.58 -8.73 -43.47
C LYS A 127 52.70 -7.29 -44.02
N ASP A 128 53.82 -6.78 -44.52
CA ASP A 128 54.92 -7.35 -45.29
C ASP A 128 56.20 -6.50 -45.05
N LEU A 129 57.37 -7.13 -45.07
CA LEU A 129 58.69 -6.50 -45.11
C LEU A 129 59.15 -6.40 -46.59
N PRO A 130 59.99 -5.39 -46.95
CA PRO A 130 60.27 -4.99 -48.33
C PRO A 130 61.05 -6.03 -49.14
#